data_AF-A0A7W1R5J7-F1
#
_entry.id   AF-A0A7W1R5J7-F1
#
_cell.length_a   1.000
_cell.length_b   1.000
_cell.length_c   1.000
_cell.angle_alpha   90.00
_cell.angle_beta   90.00
_cell.angle_gamma   90.00
#
_symmetry.space_group_name_H-M   'P 1'
#
loop_
_entity.id
_entity.type
_entity.pdbx_description
1 polymer ?
#
loop_
_entity_poly.entity_id
_entity_poly.type
_entity_poly.pdbx_seq_one_letter_code
_entity_poly.pdbx_strand_id
1 'polypeptide(L)'
;MVALADIRSVISRNRSRSVRRARRSRIVTTGALALTLGLAAPNAPSVAATRQVPGSASAGDYYFPAYGNGGYDVRHYDIAVRFDTNTERLRGTTTIAMVPTVSNLERFNLD
;
A
#
# COMPACT_ATOMS: atom_id res chain seq x y z
N MET A 1 -29.23 19.12 -26.27
CA MET A 1 -30.11 19.78 -25.28
C MET A 1 -30.13 18.92 -24.04
N VAL A 2 -29.69 19.49 -22.92
CA VAL A 2 -29.43 18.84 -21.63
C VAL A 2 -30.75 18.63 -20.88
N ALA A 3 -30.96 17.44 -20.30
CA ALA A 3 -32.03 17.21 -19.32
C ALA A 3 -31.46 16.47 -18.11
N LEU A 4 -30.99 17.28 -17.15
CA LEU A 4 -30.75 16.96 -15.74
C LEU A 4 -32.10 16.94 -15.02
N ALA A 5 -32.47 15.83 -14.36
CA ALA A 5 -33.44 15.71 -13.26
C ALA A 5 -33.73 14.20 -13.08
N ASP A 6 -33.79 13.58 -11.92
CA ASP A 6 -33.85 14.05 -10.54
C ASP A 6 -33.45 12.85 -9.66
N ILE A 7 -32.34 12.98 -8.92
CA ILE A 7 -31.84 11.98 -7.96
C ILE A 7 -32.61 12.15 -6.64
N ARG A 8 -33.90 11.83 -6.68
CA ARG A 8 -34.78 11.88 -5.50
C ARG A 8 -35.68 10.66 -5.41
N SER A 9 -35.11 9.52 -5.04
CA SER A 9 -35.91 8.45 -4.41
C SER A 9 -35.04 7.45 -3.67
N VAL A 10 -34.29 7.93 -2.68
CA VAL A 10 -33.65 7.07 -1.67
C VAL A 10 -34.14 7.58 -0.32
N ILE A 11 -34.49 6.64 0.56
CA ILE A 11 -35.05 6.80 1.92
C ILE A 11 -36.57 6.56 1.97
N SER A 12 -36.91 5.27 1.78
CA SER A 12 -38.09 4.66 2.38
C SER A 12 -38.05 4.84 3.90
N ARG A 13 -39.13 5.42 4.44
CA ARG A 13 -39.37 5.73 5.84
C ARG A 13 -39.80 4.47 6.59
N ASN A 14 -38.91 3.85 7.36
CA ASN A 14 -39.29 2.81 8.32
C ASN A 14 -39.67 3.46 9.67
N ARG A 15 -40.92 3.96 9.78
CA ARG A 15 -41.53 4.35 11.06
C ARG A 15 -42.42 3.22 11.56
N SER A 16 -41.82 2.21 12.17
CA SER A 16 -42.60 1.22 12.92
C SER A 16 -42.77 1.71 14.37
N ARG A 17 -43.98 2.18 14.65
CA ARG A 17 -44.47 2.51 15.99
C ARG A 17 -44.76 1.22 16.75
N SER A 18 -44.09 0.99 17.86
CA SER A 18 -44.63 0.14 18.92
C SER A 18 -44.45 0.83 20.27
N VAL A 19 -45.42 1.66 20.61
CA VAL A 19 -45.61 2.20 21.96
C VAL A 19 -46.04 1.05 22.85
N ARG A 20 -45.18 0.59 23.75
CA ARG A 20 -45.55 -0.33 24.83
C ARG A 20 -45.10 0.23 26.18
N ARG A 21 -46.07 0.93 26.78
CA ARG A 21 -46.38 1.08 28.21
C ARG A 21 -45.23 0.88 29.20
N ALA A 22 -44.79 2.02 29.72
CA ALA A 22 -44.53 2.30 31.13
C ALA A 22 -44.60 1.11 32.11
N ARG A 23 -43.45 0.79 32.72
CA ARG A 23 -43.39 0.43 34.13
C ARG A 23 -42.39 1.33 34.84
N ARG A 24 -42.95 2.23 35.65
CA ARG A 24 -42.28 3.04 36.66
C ARG A 24 -41.60 2.12 37.66
N SER A 25 -40.36 2.38 38.05
CA SER A 25 -39.93 2.17 39.44
C SER A 25 -38.60 2.86 39.75
N ARG A 26 -38.73 3.92 40.56
CA ARG A 26 -37.85 4.33 41.68
C ARG A 26 -36.38 4.59 41.39
N ILE A 27 -36.12 5.89 41.20
CA ILE A 27 -34.86 6.57 41.47
C ILE A 27 -34.50 6.36 42.95
N VAL A 28 -33.26 5.93 43.21
CA VAL A 28 -32.59 6.09 44.50
C VAL A 28 -31.32 6.89 44.23
N THR A 29 -31.22 8.02 44.92
CA THR A 29 -30.15 9.02 44.84
C THR A 29 -29.06 8.68 45.85
N THR A 30 -27.78 8.75 45.47
CA THR A 30 -26.68 9.49 46.15
C THR A 30 -25.31 9.00 45.65
N GLY A 31 -24.34 9.92 45.52
CA GLY A 31 -22.92 9.57 45.65
C GLY A 31 -21.95 10.11 44.60
N ALA A 32 -21.45 11.33 44.86
CA ALA A 32 -20.10 11.84 44.58
C ALA A 32 -19.48 11.72 43.16
N LEU A 33 -19.27 12.91 42.61
CA LEU A 33 -18.48 13.25 41.44
C LEU A 33 -16.98 12.96 41.66
N ALA A 34 -16.42 11.98 40.95
CA ALA A 34 -14.98 11.86 40.72
C ALA A 34 -14.75 11.66 39.23
N LEU A 35 -14.56 12.75 38.49
CA LEU A 35 -14.15 12.73 37.08
C LEU A 35 -12.72 12.17 36.99
N THR A 36 -12.59 10.86 36.83
CA THR A 36 -11.43 10.29 36.15
C THR A 36 -11.65 10.48 34.66
N LEU A 37 -11.20 11.62 34.11
CA LEU A 37 -11.02 11.75 32.67
C LEU A 37 -9.86 10.84 32.27
N GLY A 38 -10.15 9.55 32.09
CA GLY A 38 -9.31 8.69 31.30
C GLY A 38 -9.30 9.27 29.89
N LEU A 39 -8.20 9.95 29.52
CA LEU A 39 -7.93 10.29 28.13
C LEU A 39 -7.81 8.96 27.38
N ALA A 40 -8.92 8.46 26.87
CA ALA A 40 -8.94 7.54 25.76
C ALA A 40 -8.43 8.34 24.55
N ALA A 41 -7.11 8.49 24.45
CA ALA A 41 -6.50 8.92 23.21
C ALA A 41 -6.99 7.96 22.12
N PRO A 42 -7.50 8.46 20.99
CA PRO A 42 -7.77 7.57 19.87
C PRO A 42 -6.44 6.93 19.49
N ASN A 43 -6.34 5.64 19.75
CA ASN A 43 -5.36 4.73 19.20
C ASN A 43 -5.60 4.68 17.68
N ALA A 44 -5.20 5.76 17.00
CA ALA A 44 -5.12 5.77 15.56
C ALA A 44 -4.15 4.65 15.16
N PRO A 45 -4.50 3.81 14.16
CA PRO A 45 -3.59 2.79 13.69
C PRO A 45 -2.32 3.50 13.17
N SER A 46 -1.21 3.28 13.85
CA SER A 46 0.10 3.69 13.35
C SER A 46 0.38 2.88 12.09
N VAL A 47 0.28 3.52 10.92
CA VAL A 47 0.74 2.91 9.67
C VAL A 47 2.25 2.89 9.75
N ALA A 48 2.83 1.72 10.06
CA ALA A 48 4.27 1.54 9.98
C ALA A 48 4.70 1.80 8.53
N ALA A 49 5.57 2.80 8.33
CA ALA A 49 6.12 3.08 7.02
C ALA A 49 6.89 1.85 6.52
N THR A 50 6.58 1.37 5.32
CA THR A 50 7.34 0.27 4.70
C THR A 50 8.76 0.76 4.43
N ARG A 51 9.73 0.15 5.11
CA ARG A 51 11.16 0.43 4.90
C ARG A 51 11.49 0.21 3.42
N GLN A 52 12.13 1.17 2.76
CA GLN A 52 12.63 0.99 1.40
C GLN A 52 13.90 0.12 1.42
N VAL A 53 14.06 -0.74 0.40
CA VAL A 53 15.19 -1.67 0.28
C VAL A 53 15.81 -1.54 -1.11
N PRO A 54 17.12 -1.34 -1.23
CA PRO A 54 17.79 -1.35 -2.53
C PRO A 54 17.85 -2.78 -3.10
N GLY A 55 17.98 -2.90 -4.41
CA GLY A 55 18.27 -4.18 -5.06
C GLY A 55 19.54 -4.82 -4.52
N SER A 56 19.51 -6.14 -4.37
CA SER A 56 20.66 -6.91 -3.89
C SER A 56 21.78 -6.89 -4.93
N ALA A 57 23.02 -6.79 -4.48
CA ALA A 57 24.24 -6.94 -5.30
C ALA A 57 24.64 -8.40 -5.55
N SER A 58 23.77 -9.35 -5.20
CA SER A 58 23.96 -10.77 -5.37
C SER A 58 22.63 -11.45 -5.62
N ALA A 59 22.61 -12.49 -6.45
CA ALA A 59 21.47 -13.36 -6.65
C ALA A 59 21.30 -14.41 -5.54
N GLY A 60 22.27 -14.55 -4.63
CA GLY A 60 22.24 -15.52 -3.53
C GLY A 60 22.76 -16.91 -3.89
N ASP A 61 23.56 -17.05 -4.95
CA ASP A 61 24.23 -18.30 -5.30
C ASP A 61 25.33 -18.63 -4.27
N TYR A 62 25.36 -19.88 -3.79
CA TYR A 62 26.34 -20.30 -2.79
C TYR A 62 27.77 -20.41 -3.35
N TYR A 63 27.91 -20.86 -4.59
CA TYR A 63 29.22 -21.00 -5.24
C TYR A 63 29.76 -19.65 -5.73
N PHE A 64 28.88 -18.74 -6.15
CA PHE A 64 29.24 -17.41 -6.63
C PHE A 64 28.50 -16.30 -5.85
N PRO A 65 28.84 -16.10 -4.57
CA PRO A 65 28.06 -15.23 -3.68
C PRO A 65 28.11 -13.75 -4.05
N ALA A 66 29.06 -13.33 -4.88
CA ALA A 66 29.20 -11.94 -5.33
C ALA A 66 28.55 -11.67 -6.70
N TYR A 67 27.89 -12.66 -7.31
CA TYR A 67 27.44 -12.58 -8.70
C TYR A 67 25.92 -12.39 -8.78
N GLY A 68 25.51 -11.68 -9.84
CA GLY A 68 24.13 -11.38 -10.14
C GLY A 68 23.53 -10.30 -9.25
N ASN A 69 22.28 -9.98 -9.52
CA ASN A 69 21.56 -8.92 -8.83
C ASN A 69 20.15 -9.41 -8.45
N GLY A 70 19.63 -8.91 -7.34
CA GLY A 70 18.36 -9.38 -6.77
C GLY A 70 17.40 -8.25 -6.38
N GLY A 71 16.20 -8.64 -5.96
CA GLY A 71 15.08 -7.73 -5.67
C GLY A 71 14.18 -7.45 -6.87
N TYR A 72 14.51 -8.02 -8.04
CA TYR A 72 13.72 -7.95 -9.26
C TYR A 72 13.98 -9.19 -10.12
N ASP A 73 13.03 -9.51 -10.98
CA ASP A 73 13.10 -10.57 -11.97
C ASP A 73 13.14 -9.94 -13.37
N VAL A 74 14.17 -10.28 -14.15
CA VAL A 74 14.31 -9.76 -15.51
C VAL A 74 13.49 -10.60 -16.48
N ARG A 75 12.61 -9.93 -17.22
CA ARG A 75 11.69 -10.59 -18.15
C ARG A 75 12.17 -10.58 -19.58
N HIS A 76 12.83 -9.50 -19.99
CA HIS A 76 13.30 -9.35 -21.36
C HIS A 76 14.47 -8.37 -21.46
N TYR A 77 15.36 -8.63 -22.41
CA TYR A 77 16.40 -7.73 -22.84
C TYR A 77 16.19 -7.40 -24.30
N ASP A 78 16.09 -6.11 -24.60
CA ASP A 78 16.22 -5.59 -25.95
C ASP A 78 17.59 -4.92 -26.07
N ILE A 79 18.45 -5.47 -26.93
CA ILE A 79 19.85 -5.07 -27.07
C ILE A 79 20.07 -4.59 -28.50
N ALA A 80 20.23 -3.28 -28.67
CA ALA A 80 20.58 -2.66 -29.94
C ALA A 80 22.05 -2.26 -29.92
N VAL A 81 22.90 -3.00 -30.62
CA VAL A 81 24.36 -2.77 -30.66
C VAL A 81 24.89 -2.55 -32.07
N ARG A 82 26.01 -1.83 -32.15
CA ARG A 82 26.84 -1.65 -33.33
C ARG A 82 28.29 -1.94 -32.97
N PHE A 83 28.92 -2.78 -33.76
CA PHE A 83 30.35 -3.07 -33.65
C PHE A 83 31.10 -2.42 -34.80
N ASP A 84 32.16 -1.69 -34.49
CA ASP A 84 33.11 -1.17 -35.47
C ASP A 84 34.35 -2.07 -35.50
N THR A 85 34.57 -2.77 -36.61
CA THR A 85 35.69 -3.70 -36.78
C THR A 85 37.03 -2.99 -36.94
N ASN A 86 37.05 -1.73 -37.38
CA ASN A 86 38.29 -0.99 -37.58
C ASN A 86 38.85 -0.45 -36.25
N THR A 87 37.96 -0.12 -35.31
CA THR A 87 38.35 0.39 -33.98
C THR A 87 38.16 -0.63 -32.86
N GLU A 88 37.60 -1.79 -33.17
CA GLU A 88 37.21 -2.85 -32.23
C GLU A 88 36.29 -2.35 -31.09
N ARG A 89 35.49 -1.33 -31.36
CA ARG A 89 34.57 -0.76 -30.36
C ARG A 89 33.15 -1.26 -30.55
N LEU A 90 32.56 -1.74 -29.46
CA LEU A 90 31.14 -2.03 -29.35
C LEU A 90 30.42 -0.86 -28.67
N ARG A 91 29.31 -0.39 -29.27
CA ARG A 91 28.42 0.61 -28.67
C ARG A 91 26.98 0.18 -28.85
N GLY A 92 26.11 0.55 -27.92
CA GLY A 92 24.70 0.21 -28.03
C GLY A 92 23.85 0.78 -26.91
N THR A 93 22.58 0.45 -26.99
CA THR A 93 21.58 0.74 -25.95
C THR A 93 20.88 -0.56 -25.61
N THR A 94 20.75 -0.81 -24.31
CA THR A 94 20.02 -1.96 -23.79
C THR A 94 18.80 -1.46 -23.03
N THR A 95 17.62 -1.95 -23.38
CA THR A 95 16.39 -1.76 -22.62
C THR A 95 16.10 -3.06 -21.87
N ILE A 96 15.88 -2.94 -20.55
CA ILE A 96 15.64 -4.09 -19.67
C ILE A 96 14.21 -4.00 -19.15
N ALA A 97 13.39 -5.01 -19.44
CA ALA A 97 12.08 -5.17 -18.85
C ALA A 97 12.19 -6.06 -17.61
N MET A 98 11.81 -5.53 -16.45
CA MET A 98 11.98 -6.20 -15.16
C MET A 98 10.80 -5.95 -14.23
N VAL A 99 10.55 -6.90 -13.35
CA VAL A 99 9.46 -6.88 -12.36
C VAL A 99 10.07 -6.95 -10.96
N PRO A 100 9.81 -5.99 -10.06
CA PRO A 100 10.25 -6.09 -8.67
C PRO A 100 9.68 -7.34 -7.99
N THR A 101 10.53 -8.08 -7.27
CA THR A 101 10.09 -9.23 -6.46
C THR A 101 9.74 -8.83 -5.02
N VAL A 102 10.06 -7.59 -4.64
CA VAL A 102 9.72 -6.97 -3.36
C VAL A 102 8.96 -5.66 -3.59
N SER A 103 8.02 -5.33 -2.70
CA SER A 103 7.08 -4.20 -2.88
C SER A 103 7.67 -2.81 -2.61
N ASN A 104 8.88 -2.76 -2.05
CA ASN A 104 9.55 -1.58 -1.50
C ASN A 104 10.95 -1.39 -2.11
N LEU A 105 11.12 -1.78 -3.38
CA LEU A 105 12.38 -1.68 -4.11
C LEU A 105 12.69 -0.21 -4.47
N GLU A 106 13.78 0.33 -3.95
CA GLU A 106 14.13 1.74 -4.14
C GLU A 106 15.04 1.99 -5.35
N ARG A 107 15.92 1.02 -5.66
CA ARG A 107 16.96 1.15 -6.67
C ARG A 107 17.31 -0.21 -7.25
N PHE A 108 17.60 -0.25 -8.55
CA PHE A 108 18.20 -1.42 -9.20
C PHE A 108 19.72 -1.42 -9.05
N ASN A 109 20.29 -2.60 -8.80
CA ASN A 109 21.72 -2.82 -8.96
C ASN A 109 21.94 -3.54 -10.29
N LEU A 110 22.80 -3.00 -11.16
CA LEU A 110 23.15 -3.57 -12.47
C LEU A 110 24.68 -3.65 -12.53
N ASP A 111 25.19 -4.84 -12.83
CA ASP A 111 26.61 -5.14 -12.98
C ASP A 111 27.10 -5.00 -14.43
#